data_AF-A0A8S1V951-F1
#
_entry.id   AF-A0A8S1V951-F1
#
_cell.length_a   1.000
_cell.length_b   1.000
_cell.length_c   1.000
_cell.angle_alpha   90.00
_cell.angle_beta   90.00
_cell.angle_gamma   90.00
#
_symmetry.space_group_name_H-M   'P 1'
#
loop_
_entity.id
_entity.type
_entity.pdbx_description
1 polymer ?
#
loop_
_entity_poly.entity_id
_entity_poly.type
_entity_poly.pdbx_seq_one_letter_code
_entity_poly.pdbx_strand_id
1 'polypeptide(L)'
;MDNFFEDETTQVPSQATQFDQDQFQQAQYDVYSAFQSEAPIPSQQSVVYVSPEQQIRKDKLKVIEEERLAQIREKDQQERILKQQKKEKGREYLQQFKSQQESDIQQRKVLNKQKQEIWFENRKNHSQYKNSWDQIASNIALKDGEYPGQKDVTKMRQAILNKRNDLTK
;
A
#
# COMPACT_ATOMS: atom_id res chain seq x y z
N MET A 1 -7.10 24.97 -1.52
CA MET A 1 -7.59 24.47 -0.22
C MET A 1 -8.97 23.90 -0.46
N ASP A 2 -9.18 22.74 0.14
CA ASP A 2 -10.47 22.12 0.48
C ASP A 2 -11.31 21.55 -0.67
N ASN A 3 -11.11 20.25 -0.91
CA ASN A 3 -12.14 19.21 -0.87
C ASN A 3 -11.58 17.93 -1.49
N PHE A 4 -10.93 17.12 -0.66
CA PHE A 4 -10.50 15.77 -1.03
C PHE A 4 -10.76 14.88 0.19
N PHE A 5 -11.55 13.83 -0.01
CA PHE A 5 -12.14 12.89 0.97
C PHE A 5 -13.54 13.23 1.44
N GLU A 6 -14.52 12.98 0.57
CA GLU A 6 -15.79 12.41 1.03
C GLU A 6 -15.67 10.88 1.01
N ASP A 7 -16.05 10.32 2.15
CA ASP A 7 -15.99 8.93 2.53
C ASP A 7 -17.29 8.24 2.11
N GLU A 8 -17.30 7.58 0.95
CA GLU A 8 -18.35 6.62 0.60
C GLU A 8 -17.85 5.20 0.87
N THR A 9 -18.19 4.69 2.04
CA THR A 9 -18.16 3.26 2.35
C THR A 9 -19.10 2.50 1.42
N THR A 10 -18.61 2.13 0.23
CA THR A 10 -19.30 1.16 -0.63
C THR A 10 -19.08 -0.23 -0.05
N GLN A 11 -20.08 -0.73 0.69
CA GLN A 11 -20.17 -2.15 1.03
C GLN A 11 -20.31 -2.94 -0.27
N VAL A 12 -19.32 -3.78 -0.57
CA VAL A 12 -19.35 -4.70 -1.70
C VAL A 12 -20.15 -5.94 -1.27
N PRO A 13 -21.30 -6.28 -1.90
CA PRO A 13 -21.94 -7.55 -1.64
C PRO A 13 -21.09 -8.67 -2.24
N SER A 14 -20.70 -9.61 -1.37
CA SER A 14 -20.05 -10.86 -1.75
C SER A 14 -21.10 -11.80 -2.33
N GLN A 15 -21.43 -11.63 -3.62
CA GLN A 15 -22.07 -12.70 -4.38
C GLN A 15 -21.06 -13.24 -5.37
N ALA A 16 -20.56 -14.43 -5.05
CA ALA A 16 -19.83 -15.26 -5.99
C ALA A 16 -20.80 -15.64 -7.11
N THR A 17 -20.76 -14.92 -8.22
CA THR A 17 -21.37 -15.36 -9.47
C THR A 17 -20.61 -16.59 -9.92
N GLN A 18 -21.20 -17.78 -9.74
CA GLN A 18 -20.75 -18.99 -10.44
C GLN A 18 -20.94 -18.72 -11.94
N PHE A 19 -19.84 -18.38 -12.61
CA PHE A 19 -19.80 -18.32 -14.06
C PHE A 19 -19.82 -19.76 -14.59
N ASP A 20 -20.96 -20.12 -15.18
CA ASP A 20 -21.15 -21.38 -15.89
C ASP A 20 -20.26 -21.35 -17.15
N GLN A 21 -19.16 -22.11 -17.10
CA GLN A 21 -18.07 -22.05 -18.08
C GLN A 21 -18.44 -22.70 -19.43
N ASP A 22 -19.57 -23.42 -19.49
CA ASP A 22 -19.98 -24.20 -20.67
C ASP A 22 -20.85 -23.42 -21.67
N GLN A 23 -21.46 -22.29 -21.30
CA GLN A 23 -22.26 -21.50 -22.26
C GLN A 23 -21.42 -20.60 -23.17
N PHE A 24 -20.19 -20.24 -22.78
CA PHE A 24 -19.36 -19.33 -23.57
C PHE A 24 -18.70 -19.99 -24.80
N GLN A 25 -18.60 -21.32 -24.82
CA GLN A 25 -18.04 -22.03 -25.98
C GLN A 25 -19.08 -22.23 -27.08
N GLN A 26 -20.33 -22.58 -26.76
CA GLN A 26 -21.35 -22.82 -27.80
C GLN A 26 -21.74 -21.56 -28.59
N ALA A 27 -21.80 -20.39 -27.94
CA ALA A 27 -22.14 -19.14 -28.63
C ALA A 27 -21.05 -18.64 -29.61
N GLN A 28 -19.79 -19.07 -29.45
CA GLN A 28 -18.72 -18.74 -30.40
C GLN A 28 -18.71 -19.64 -31.64
N TYR A 29 -19.21 -20.88 -31.53
CA TYR A 29 -19.27 -21.80 -32.67
C TYR A 29 -20.41 -21.49 -33.65
N ASP A 30 -21.55 -20.97 -33.18
CA ASP A 30 -22.67 -20.62 -34.07
C ASP A 30 -22.35 -19.41 -34.97
N VAL A 31 -21.63 -18.41 -34.45
CA VAL A 31 -21.22 -17.23 -35.24
C VAL A 31 -20.21 -17.60 -36.33
N TYR A 32 -19.30 -18.55 -36.06
CA TYR A 32 -18.33 -18.99 -37.06
C TYR A 32 -18.96 -19.86 -38.16
N SER A 33 -20.00 -20.63 -37.85
CA SER A 33 -20.68 -21.49 -38.84
C SER A 33 -21.54 -20.69 -39.83
N ALA A 34 -22.14 -19.58 -39.39
CA ALA A 34 -22.96 -18.71 -40.23
C ALA A 34 -22.17 -17.94 -41.30
N PHE A 35 -20.84 -17.87 -41.19
CA PHE A 35 -19.95 -17.22 -42.14
C PHE A 35 -19.21 -18.17 -43.09
N GLN A 36 -19.36 -19.49 -42.94
CA GLN A 36 -18.57 -20.48 -43.69
C GLN A 36 -19.26 -21.09 -44.92
N SER A 37 -20.52 -20.77 -45.19
CA SER A 37 -21.28 -21.36 -46.29
C SER A 37 -21.60 -20.42 -47.46
N GLU A 38 -20.80 -19.38 -47.68
CA GLU A 38 -20.81 -18.66 -48.96
C GLU A 38 -19.67 -19.20 -49.83
N ALA A 39 -20.02 -19.96 -50.87
CA ALA A 39 -19.10 -20.34 -51.93
C ALA A 39 -18.39 -19.08 -52.46
N PRO A 40 -17.07 -19.09 -52.68
CA PRO A 40 -16.37 -17.94 -53.22
C PRO A 40 -16.91 -17.66 -54.62
N ILE A 41 -17.75 -16.63 -54.73
CA ILE A 41 -18.14 -16.05 -56.01
C ILE A 41 -16.82 -15.63 -56.68
N PRO A 42 -16.47 -16.16 -57.87
CA PRO A 42 -15.29 -15.70 -58.57
C PRO A 42 -15.47 -14.20 -58.81
N SER A 43 -14.62 -13.40 -58.17
CA SER A 43 -14.59 -11.96 -58.40
C SER A 43 -14.25 -11.77 -59.88
N GLN A 44 -15.26 -11.44 -60.67
CA GLN A 44 -15.02 -10.91 -62.00
C GLN A 44 -14.17 -9.67 -61.79
N GLN A 45 -12.88 -9.77 -62.09
CA GLN A 45 -11.96 -8.64 -62.14
C GLN A 45 -12.40 -7.78 -63.33
N SER A 46 -13.48 -7.03 -63.17
CA SER A 46 -13.77 -5.92 -64.03
C SER A 46 -12.61 -4.94 -63.84
N VAL A 47 -11.82 -4.77 -64.89
CA VAL A 47 -10.82 -3.72 -64.96
C VAL A 47 -11.61 -2.41 -64.98
N VAL A 48 -11.93 -1.90 -63.79
CA VAL A 48 -12.55 -0.59 -63.63
C VAL A 48 -11.52 0.41 -64.12
N TYR A 49 -11.73 0.95 -65.32
CA TYR A 49 -10.97 2.08 -65.83
C TYR A 49 -11.28 3.29 -64.95
N VAL A 50 -10.44 3.51 -63.95
CA VAL A 50 -10.50 4.67 -63.07
C VAL A 50 -9.93 5.86 -63.86
N SER A 51 -10.70 6.93 -63.97
CA SER A 51 -10.22 8.18 -64.58
C SER A 51 -8.95 8.66 -63.84
N PRO A 52 -7.95 9.26 -64.52
CA PRO A 52 -6.77 9.83 -63.87
C PRO A 52 -7.10 10.74 -62.68
N GLU A 53 -8.21 11.47 -62.76
CA GLU A 53 -8.69 12.37 -61.71
C GLU A 53 -9.24 11.62 -60.48
N GLN A 54 -9.88 10.47 -60.70
CA GLN A 54 -10.35 9.58 -59.63
C GLN A 54 -9.18 8.86 -58.95
N GLN A 55 -8.12 8.54 -59.71
CA GLN A 55 -6.87 7.99 -59.19
C GLN A 55 -6.23 8.95 -58.18
N ILE A 56 -6.11 10.24 -58.57
CA ILE A 56 -5.54 11.29 -57.71
C ILE A 56 -6.37 11.48 -56.43
N ARG A 57 -7.71 11.44 -56.51
CA ARG A 57 -8.57 11.50 -55.31
C ARG A 57 -8.36 10.30 -54.39
N LYS A 58 -8.24 9.10 -54.95
CA LYS A 58 -8.00 7.88 -54.19
C LYS A 58 -6.65 7.92 -53.47
N ASP A 59 -5.61 8.39 -54.15
CA ASP A 59 -4.28 8.50 -53.56
C ASP A 59 -4.23 9.56 -52.44
N LYS A 60 -4.92 10.69 -52.61
CA LYS A 60 -5.08 11.69 -51.53
C LYS A 60 -5.80 11.12 -50.31
N LEU A 61 -6.87 10.34 -50.51
CA LEU A 61 -7.60 9.71 -49.41
C LEU A 61 -6.73 8.68 -48.68
N LYS A 62 -5.92 7.89 -49.40
CA LYS A 62 -4.97 6.97 -48.79
C LYS A 62 -3.95 7.68 -47.92
N VAL A 63 -3.38 8.79 -48.38
CA VAL A 63 -2.42 9.58 -47.59
C VAL A 63 -3.07 10.09 -46.29
N ILE A 64 -4.30 10.61 -46.36
CA ILE A 64 -5.03 11.07 -45.16
C ILE A 64 -5.32 9.92 -44.19
N GLU A 65 -5.67 8.74 -44.71
CA GLU A 65 -5.93 7.55 -43.90
C GLU A 65 -4.64 7.02 -43.25
N GLU A 66 -3.53 7.00 -43.98
CA GLU A 66 -2.22 6.63 -43.48
C GLU A 66 -1.74 7.59 -42.38
N GLU A 67 -1.92 8.91 -42.55
CA GLU A 67 -1.63 9.90 -41.52
C GLU A 67 -2.47 9.69 -40.26
N ARG A 68 -3.76 9.40 -40.41
CA ARG A 68 -4.65 9.12 -39.27
C ARG A 68 -4.23 7.86 -38.54
N LEU A 69 -3.87 6.79 -39.25
CA LEU A 69 -3.38 5.55 -38.67
C LEU A 69 -2.03 5.75 -37.97
N ALA A 70 -1.15 6.58 -38.52
CA ALA A 70 0.12 6.94 -37.89
C ALA A 70 -0.12 7.66 -36.55
N GLN A 71 -1.04 8.63 -36.49
CA GLN A 71 -1.39 9.33 -35.24
C GLN A 71 -1.97 8.38 -34.18
N ILE A 72 -2.81 7.42 -34.58
CA ILE A 72 -3.36 6.42 -33.65
C ILE A 72 -2.23 5.54 -33.11
N ARG A 73 -1.35 5.05 -33.98
CA ARG A 73 -0.21 4.22 -33.59
C ARG A 73 0.74 4.95 -32.63
N GLU A 74 0.98 6.24 -32.86
CA GLU A 74 1.80 7.06 -31.97
C GLU A 74 1.16 7.18 -30.58
N LYS A 75 -0.14 7.48 -30.51
CA LYS A 75 -0.88 7.56 -29.23
C LYS A 75 -0.84 6.23 -28.47
N ASP A 76 -1.05 5.12 -29.15
CA ASP A 76 -0.97 3.78 -28.55
C ASP A 76 0.43 3.48 -28.00
N GLN A 77 1.49 3.89 -28.71
CA GLN A 77 2.86 3.73 -28.23
C GLN A 77 3.13 4.58 -27.00
N GLN A 78 2.73 5.86 -27.01
CA GLN A 78 2.87 6.75 -25.87
C GLN A 78 2.12 6.21 -24.64
N GLU A 79 0.89 5.73 -24.83
CA GLU A 79 0.11 5.14 -23.73
C GLU A 79 0.78 3.89 -23.15
N ARG A 80 1.33 3.01 -23.99
CA ARG A 80 2.07 1.82 -23.54
C ARG A 80 3.29 2.21 -22.72
N ILE A 81 4.06 3.20 -23.18
CA ILE A 81 5.24 3.70 -22.46
C ILE A 81 4.82 4.27 -21.11
N LEU A 82 3.79 5.11 -21.05
CA LEU A 82 3.30 5.69 -19.80
C LEU A 82 2.78 4.61 -18.83
N LYS A 83 2.08 3.60 -19.34
CA LYS A 83 1.63 2.44 -18.53
C LYS A 83 2.82 1.68 -17.96
N GLN A 84 3.88 1.46 -18.75
CA GLN A 84 5.10 0.79 -18.30
C GLN A 84 5.81 1.61 -17.22
N GLN A 85 6.01 2.91 -17.44
CA GLN A 85 6.63 3.82 -16.48
C GLN A 85 5.85 3.88 -15.16
N LYS A 86 4.52 3.93 -15.21
CA LYS A 86 3.67 3.89 -13.99
C LYS A 86 3.84 2.58 -13.23
N LYS A 87 3.91 1.45 -13.94
CA LYS A 87 4.14 0.14 -13.31
C LYS A 87 5.53 0.07 -12.67
N GLU A 88 6.55 0.59 -13.33
CA GLU A 88 7.92 0.63 -12.82
C GLU A 88 8.02 1.49 -11.56
N LYS A 89 7.51 2.74 -11.60
CA LYS A 89 7.43 3.61 -10.42
C LYS A 89 6.66 2.98 -9.26
N GLY A 90 5.57 2.28 -9.56
CA GLY A 90 4.81 1.54 -8.54
C GLY A 90 5.63 0.43 -7.88
N ARG A 91 6.46 -0.29 -8.65
CA ARG A 91 7.37 -1.33 -8.13
C ARG A 91 8.49 -0.71 -7.29
N GLU A 92 9.09 0.37 -7.75
CA GLU A 92 10.14 1.11 -7.02
C GLU A 92 9.60 1.60 -5.67
N TYR A 93 8.42 2.23 -5.66
CA TYR A 93 7.77 2.67 -4.43
C TYR A 93 7.51 1.50 -3.47
N LEU A 94 6.96 0.39 -3.97
CA LEU A 94 6.71 -0.80 -3.16
C LEU A 94 7.99 -1.34 -2.53
N GLN A 95 9.09 -1.37 -3.29
CA GLN A 95 10.39 -1.83 -2.81
C GLN A 95 10.95 -0.90 -1.73
N GLN A 96 10.90 0.41 -1.95
CA GLN A 96 11.32 1.40 -0.95
C GLN A 96 10.50 1.30 0.33
N PHE A 97 9.16 1.18 0.20
CA PHE A 97 8.25 1.03 1.33
C PHE A 97 8.57 -0.23 2.15
N LYS A 98 8.78 -1.37 1.49
CA LYS A 98 9.18 -2.63 2.17
C LYS A 98 10.51 -2.48 2.89
N SER A 99 11.50 -1.88 2.24
CA SER A 99 12.82 -1.66 2.85
C SER A 99 12.74 -0.75 4.08
N GLN A 100 11.94 0.33 4.00
CA GLN A 100 11.73 1.24 5.12
C GLN A 100 11.02 0.52 6.27
N GLN A 101 9.94 -0.21 5.98
CA GLN A 101 9.20 -0.98 6.97
C GLN A 101 10.09 -2.00 7.68
N GLU A 102 10.92 -2.72 6.93
CA GLU A 102 11.84 -3.71 7.51
C GLU A 102 12.89 -3.05 8.41
N SER A 103 13.48 -1.92 7.98
CA SER A 103 14.38 -1.12 8.80
C SER A 103 13.72 -0.68 10.11
N ASP A 104 12.50 -0.14 10.04
CA ASP A 104 11.74 0.32 11.22
C ASP A 104 11.44 -0.83 12.18
N ILE A 105 11.08 -2.01 11.65
CA ILE A 105 10.85 -3.21 12.46
C ILE A 105 12.15 -3.64 13.16
N GLN A 106 13.28 -3.64 12.45
CA GLN A 106 14.57 -4.01 13.05
C GLN A 106 14.97 -3.02 14.14
N GLN A 107 14.82 -1.71 13.91
CA GLN A 107 15.08 -0.69 14.93
C GLN A 107 14.19 -0.89 16.16
N ARG A 108 12.89 -1.15 15.97
CA ARG A 108 11.97 -1.45 17.09
C ARG A 108 12.38 -2.70 17.86
N LYS A 109 12.82 -3.76 17.17
CA LYS A 109 13.33 -4.98 17.83
C LYS A 109 14.55 -4.68 18.70
N VAL A 110 15.51 -3.91 18.19
CA VAL A 110 16.71 -3.52 18.94
C VAL A 110 16.34 -2.70 20.18
N LEU A 111 15.49 -1.69 20.02
CA LEU A 111 15.03 -0.84 21.13
C LEU A 111 14.26 -1.65 22.19
N ASN A 112 13.41 -2.58 21.77
CA ASN A 112 12.68 -3.45 22.69
C ASN A 112 13.62 -4.39 23.45
N LYS A 113 14.63 -4.94 22.77
CA LYS A 113 15.66 -5.76 23.42
C LYS A 113 16.44 -4.96 24.47
N GLN A 114 16.85 -3.74 24.14
CA GLN A 114 17.54 -2.86 25.10
C GLN A 114 16.65 -2.51 26.30
N LYS A 115 15.37 -2.18 26.07
CA LYS A 115 14.41 -1.93 27.16
C LYS A 115 14.24 -3.16 28.05
N GLN A 116 14.20 -4.34 27.45
CA GLN A 116 14.08 -5.59 28.19
C GLN A 116 15.33 -5.88 29.03
N GLU A 117 16.53 -5.62 28.49
CA GLU A 117 17.80 -5.76 29.22
C GLU A 117 17.86 -4.81 30.43
N ILE A 118 17.53 -3.53 30.22
CA ILE A 118 17.41 -2.54 31.30
C ILE A 118 16.39 -3.00 32.35
N TRP A 119 15.26 -3.56 31.92
CA TRP A 119 14.25 -4.08 32.83
C TRP A 119 14.77 -5.26 33.67
N PHE A 120 15.52 -6.18 33.07
CA PHE A 120 16.13 -7.29 33.79
C PHE A 120 17.23 -6.84 34.75
N GLU A 121 18.09 -5.91 34.34
CA GLU A 121 19.09 -5.29 35.22
C GLU A 121 18.43 -4.60 36.42
N ASN A 122 17.42 -3.77 36.16
CA ASN A 122 16.64 -3.14 37.21
C ASN A 122 16.02 -4.19 38.13
N ARG A 123 15.38 -5.24 37.60
CA ARG A 123 14.79 -6.31 38.42
C ARG A 123 15.83 -7.01 39.29
N LYS A 124 17.03 -7.28 38.76
CA LYS A 124 18.13 -7.88 39.52
C LYS A 124 18.59 -6.97 40.65
N ASN A 125 18.77 -5.67 40.36
CA ASN A 125 19.14 -4.67 41.36
C ASN A 125 18.04 -4.51 42.43
N HIS A 126 16.76 -4.61 42.05
CA HIS A 126 15.65 -4.59 43.00
C HIS A 126 15.61 -5.82 43.91
N SER A 127 16.06 -6.98 43.43
CA SER A 127 16.20 -8.17 44.28
C SER A 127 17.41 -8.12 45.22
N GLN A 128 18.32 -7.17 45.06
CA GLN A 128 19.52 -7.00 45.90
C GLN A 128 19.29 -6.08 47.11
N TYR A 129 18.16 -5.40 47.20
CA TYR A 129 17.83 -4.63 48.39
C TYR A 129 17.69 -5.57 49.60
N LYS A 130 18.68 -5.53 50.50
CA LYS A 130 18.64 -6.29 51.77
C LYS A 130 17.55 -5.78 52.72
N ASN A 131 17.13 -4.52 52.57
CA ASN A 131 16.14 -3.86 53.42
C ASN A 131 14.92 -3.44 52.60
N SER A 132 13.74 -3.90 53.01
CA SER A 132 12.46 -3.56 52.38
C SER A 132 12.15 -2.05 52.40
N TRP A 133 12.72 -1.29 53.35
CA TRP A 133 12.55 0.17 53.41
C TRP A 133 13.35 0.95 52.37
N ASP A 134 14.46 0.38 51.88
CA ASP A 134 15.18 0.97 50.74
C ASP A 134 14.35 0.86 49.46
N GLN A 135 13.67 -0.28 49.27
CA GLN A 135 12.74 -0.51 48.17
C GLN A 135 11.50 0.40 48.26
N ILE A 136 10.96 0.64 49.45
CA ILE A 136 9.84 1.58 49.64
C ILE A 136 10.31 3.00 49.31
N ALA A 137 11.48 3.41 49.79
CA ALA A 137 12.03 4.73 49.55
C ALA A 137 12.34 5.00 48.06
N SER A 138 12.73 3.97 47.29
CA SER A 138 12.99 4.10 45.85
C SER A 138 11.71 4.17 45.00
N ASN A 139 10.58 3.66 45.51
CA ASN A 139 9.32 3.57 44.77
C ASN A 139 8.34 4.71 45.04
N ILE A 140 8.62 5.57 46.02
CA ILE A 140 7.73 6.68 46.40
C ILE A 140 8.41 8.03 46.15
N ALA A 141 7.61 9.04 45.86
CA ALA A 141 8.05 10.41 45.63
C ALA A 141 8.48 11.11 46.93
N LEU A 142 9.73 10.87 47.34
CA LEU A 142 10.33 11.49 48.53
C LEU A 142 10.90 12.89 48.28
N LYS A 143 11.12 13.30 47.02
CA LYS A 143 11.67 14.64 46.72
C LYS A 143 10.60 15.72 46.78
N ASP A 144 11.02 16.92 47.19
CA ASP A 144 10.15 18.09 47.22
C ASP A 144 9.71 18.46 45.80
N GLY A 145 8.39 18.58 45.59
CA GLY A 145 7.77 18.81 44.27
C GLY A 145 7.47 17.57 43.43
N GLU A 146 7.93 16.36 43.81
CA GLU A 146 7.71 15.13 43.02
C GLU A 146 6.34 14.47 43.28
N TYR A 147 5.71 14.78 44.42
CA TYR A 147 4.40 14.20 44.76
C TYR A 147 3.28 14.89 43.96
N PRO A 148 2.51 14.16 43.15
CA PRO A 148 1.48 14.75 42.29
C PRO A 148 0.21 15.17 43.03
N GLY A 149 0.09 14.86 44.33
CA GLY A 149 -1.10 15.14 45.12
C GLY A 149 -1.09 16.50 45.82
N GLN A 150 -2.28 17.02 46.12
CA GLN A 150 -2.47 18.34 46.77
C GLN A 150 -2.24 18.34 48.30
N LYS A 151 -2.12 17.17 48.93
CA LYS A 151 -1.93 17.05 50.39
C LYS A 151 -0.46 17.20 50.77
N ASP A 152 -0.19 17.87 51.89
CA ASP A 152 1.14 17.92 52.46
C ASP A 152 1.55 16.54 53.00
N VAL A 153 2.57 15.97 52.38
CA VAL A 153 3.15 14.66 52.72
C VAL A 153 4.52 14.78 53.39
N THR A 154 4.95 15.99 53.79
CA THR A 154 6.30 16.25 54.32
C THR A 154 6.60 15.42 55.58
N LYS A 155 5.66 15.35 56.52
CA LYS A 155 5.83 14.55 57.75
C LYS A 155 5.90 13.04 57.46
N MET A 156 5.14 12.57 56.48
CA MET A 156 5.17 11.16 56.05
C MET A 156 6.52 10.83 55.41
N ARG A 157 7.04 11.71 54.53
CA ARG A 157 8.38 11.55 53.93
C ARG A 157 9.47 11.45 55.00
N GLN A 158 9.43 12.35 55.98
CA GLN A 158 10.39 12.34 57.09
C GLN A 158 10.30 11.05 57.91
N ALA A 159 9.09 10.56 58.20
CA ALA A 159 8.88 9.33 58.96
C ALA A 159 9.44 8.10 58.22
N ILE A 160 9.24 8.01 56.90
CA ILE A 160 9.75 6.92 56.08
C ILE A 160 11.28 6.94 56.01
N LEU A 161 11.88 8.13 55.85
CA LEU A 161 13.34 8.29 55.84
C LEU A 161 13.97 7.93 57.19
N ASN A 162 13.36 8.34 58.30
CA ASN A 162 13.82 7.98 59.64
C ASN A 162 13.75 6.45 59.85
N LYS A 163 12.62 5.83 59.50
CA LYS A 163 12.44 4.38 59.63
C LYS A 163 13.44 3.57 58.79
N ARG A 164 13.79 4.06 57.60
CA ARG A 164 14.86 3.49 56.78
C ARG A 164 16.19 3.55 57.52
N ASN A 165 16.57 4.73 57.99
CA ASN A 165 17.85 4.96 58.66
C ASN A 165 18.01 4.11 59.93
N ASP A 166 16.93 3.91 60.68
CA ASP A 166 16.91 3.08 61.90
C ASP A 166 17.21 1.60 61.64
N LEU A 167 16.87 1.09 60.45
CA LEU A 167 17.07 -0.32 60.07
C LEU A 167 18.40 -0.59 59.36
N THR A 168 19.11 0.48 58.98
CA THR A 168 20.45 0.43 58.38
C THR A 168 21.59 0.75 59.36
N LYS A 169 21.27 1.16 60.59
CA LYS A 169 22.24 1.29 61.71
C LYS A 169 22.41 -0.04 62.42
#